data_AF-A0A235B209-F1
#
_entry.id   AF-A0A235B209-F1
#
_cell.length_a   1.000
_cell.length_b   1.000
_cell.length_c   1.000
_cell.angle_alpha   90.00
_cell.angle_beta   90.00
_cell.angle_gamma   90.00
#
_symmetry.space_group_name_H-M   'P 1'
#
loop_
_entity.id
_entity.type
_entity.pdbx_description
1 polymer ?
#
loop_
_entity_poly.entity_id
_entity_poly.type
_entity_poly.pdbx_seq_one_letter_code
_entity_poly.pdbx_strand_id
1 'polypeptide(L)'
;MFLFLAILSTFLFLVGFVTLIKPFWIIRSRKQAALITCGGLLFFIFSVIGGAISEGTSEGTEADTGADKPKPSIEQHVKNVVHKVFGDKKNGKDTAQKVEYSKDKGEVEVQIYYGKLVSIDSNQKITLNSDIADTMQGIFNRKEVDKVLLQVFVASQDKYGDEDKLSIIGANLDRTEAEKINWENISLNNFDELAINWWHPEFRNISY
;
A
#
# COMPACT_ATOMS: atom_id res chain seq x y z
N MET A 1 -7.39 -29.95 -31.31
CA MET A 1 -7.14 -28.50 -31.52
C MET A 1 -6.60 -27.82 -30.25
N PHE A 2 -7.26 -27.98 -29.09
CA PHE A 2 -6.82 -27.37 -27.82
C PHE A 2 -5.41 -27.78 -27.35
N LEU A 3 -5.00 -29.05 -27.55
CA LEU A 3 -3.66 -29.51 -27.18
C LEU A 3 -2.55 -28.81 -27.98
N PHE A 4 -2.80 -28.52 -29.27
CA PHE A 4 -1.84 -27.83 -30.13
C PHE A 4 -1.67 -26.35 -29.73
N LEU A 5 -2.76 -25.69 -29.36
CA LEU A 5 -2.75 -24.32 -28.85
C LEU A 5 -2.00 -24.19 -27.51
N ALA A 6 -2.17 -25.16 -26.61
CA ALA A 6 -1.45 -25.19 -25.34
C ALA A 6 0.05 -25.37 -25.56
N ILE A 7 0.47 -26.28 -26.44
CA ILE A 7 1.89 -26.51 -26.75
C ILE A 7 2.52 -25.28 -27.42
N LEU A 8 1.80 -24.63 -28.34
CA LEU A 8 2.28 -23.43 -29.02
C LEU A 8 2.44 -22.25 -28.05
N SER A 9 1.52 -22.08 -27.10
CA SER A 9 1.59 -21.05 -26.05
C SER A 9 2.81 -21.24 -25.15
N THR A 10 3.02 -22.46 -24.65
CA THR A 10 4.16 -22.78 -23.78
C THR A 10 5.50 -22.61 -24.51
N PHE A 11 5.55 -22.95 -25.81
CA PHE A 11 6.74 -22.76 -26.64
C PHE A 11 7.08 -21.27 -26.83
N LEU A 12 6.06 -20.43 -27.10
CA LEU A 12 6.25 -18.98 -27.23
C LEU A 12 6.72 -18.35 -25.92
N PHE A 13 6.18 -18.80 -24.78
CA PHE A 13 6.59 -18.33 -23.46
C PHE A 13 8.06 -18.68 -23.16
N LEU A 14 8.48 -19.91 -23.48
CA LEU A 14 9.87 -20.36 -23.33
C LEU A 14 10.84 -19.56 -24.21
N VAL A 15 10.47 -19.28 -25.46
CA VAL A 15 11.31 -18.47 -26.36
C VAL A 15 11.43 -17.03 -25.85
N GLY A 16 10.35 -16.42 -25.35
CA GLY A 16 10.38 -15.08 -24.74
C GLY A 16 11.19 -15.02 -23.44
N PHE A 17 11.16 -16.08 -22.63
CA PHE A 17 11.93 -16.15 -21.40
C PHE A 17 13.44 -16.30 -21.66
N VAL A 18 13.82 -17.10 -22.66
CA VAL A 18 15.23 -17.29 -23.06
C VAL A 18 15.84 -16.02 -23.66
N THR A 19 15.07 -15.17 -24.33
CA THR A 19 15.57 -13.88 -24.83
C THR A 19 15.76 -12.84 -23.72
N LEU A 20 14.96 -12.91 -22.64
CA LEU A 20 15.11 -12.07 -21.45
C LEU A 20 16.32 -12.45 -20.57
N ILE A 21 16.75 -13.71 -20.60
CA ILE A 21 17.86 -14.22 -19.77
C ILE A 21 19.25 -13.97 -20.39
N LYS A 22 19.35 -13.49 -21.64
CA LYS A 22 20.67 -13.12 -22.17
C LYS A 22 21.30 -12.01 -21.30
N PRO A 23 22.56 -12.21 -20.85
CA PRO A 23 23.12 -11.45 -19.77
C PRO A 23 23.21 -9.97 -20.14
N PHE A 24 22.79 -9.16 -19.17
CA PHE A 24 22.74 -7.69 -19.08
C PHE A 24 24.08 -6.96 -19.36
N TRP A 25 25.08 -7.65 -19.92
CA TRP A 25 26.47 -7.21 -20.04
C TRP A 25 26.90 -6.77 -21.45
N ILE A 26 26.05 -6.85 -22.48
CA ILE A 26 26.41 -6.42 -23.84
C ILE A 26 25.26 -5.68 -24.51
N ILE A 27 24.94 -4.44 -24.12
CA ILE A 27 24.25 -3.48 -25.01
C ILE A 27 24.84 -2.07 -24.81
N ARG A 28 25.92 -1.78 -25.53
CA ARG A 28 26.60 -0.47 -25.58
C ARG A 28 26.14 0.40 -26.77
N SER A 29 24.95 0.20 -27.34
CA SER A 29 24.48 1.13 -28.39
C SER A 29 23.01 1.53 -28.24
N ARG A 30 22.81 2.85 -28.12
CA ARG A 30 21.52 3.54 -27.92
C ARG A 30 20.46 3.25 -28.99
N LYS A 31 20.81 2.60 -30.10
CA LYS A 31 19.88 2.36 -31.23
C LYS A 31 19.04 1.09 -31.08
N GLN A 32 19.43 0.13 -30.21
CA GLN A 32 18.65 -1.11 -30.04
C GLN A 32 17.67 -1.09 -28.84
N ALA A 33 17.83 -0.16 -27.89
CA ALA A 33 16.88 0.01 -26.79
C ALA A 33 15.50 0.50 -27.27
N ALA A 34 15.45 1.33 -28.32
CA ALA A 34 14.18 1.83 -28.87
C ALA A 34 13.34 0.70 -29.51
N LEU A 35 13.97 -0.30 -30.10
CA LEU A 35 13.29 -1.39 -30.82
C LEU A 35 12.66 -2.41 -29.85
N ILE A 36 13.29 -2.64 -28.69
CA ILE A 36 12.76 -3.51 -27.63
C ILE A 36 11.59 -2.83 -26.90
N THR A 37 11.66 -1.52 -26.70
CA THR A 37 10.60 -0.76 -26.01
C THR A 37 9.32 -0.67 -26.85
N CYS A 38 9.44 -0.49 -28.18
CA CYS A 38 8.27 -0.53 -29.07
C CYS A 38 7.67 -1.94 -29.22
N GLY A 39 8.48 -3.00 -29.14
CA GLY A 39 7.99 -4.38 -29.24
C GLY A 39 7.16 -4.81 -28.03
N GLY A 40 7.55 -4.41 -26.81
CA GLY A 40 6.82 -4.74 -25.58
C GLY A 40 5.44 -4.08 -25.47
N LEU A 41 5.28 -2.88 -26.04
CA LEU A 41 4.04 -2.11 -25.97
C LEU A 41 2.96 -2.67 -26.91
N LEU A 42 3.33 -3.24 -28.05
CA LEU A 42 2.40 -3.88 -28.98
C LEU A 42 1.82 -5.21 -28.44
N PHE A 43 2.56 -5.94 -27.60
CA PHE A 43 2.09 -7.19 -27.01
C PHE A 43 0.96 -6.95 -25.99
N PHE A 44 1.04 -5.86 -25.21
CA PHE A 44 0.00 -5.47 -24.25
C PHE A 44 -1.32 -5.06 -24.93
N ILE A 45 -1.26 -4.42 -26.10
CA ILE A 45 -2.45 -4.00 -26.84
C ILE A 45 -3.23 -5.21 -27.38
N PHE A 46 -2.53 -6.26 -27.83
CA PHE A 46 -3.19 -7.48 -28.30
C PHE A 46 -3.80 -8.34 -27.18
N SER A 47 -3.26 -8.30 -25.95
CA SER A 47 -3.85 -9.01 -24.81
C SER A 47 -5.19 -8.44 -24.35
N VAL A 48 -5.45 -7.15 -24.61
CA VAL A 48 -6.72 -6.50 -24.24
C VAL A 48 -7.83 -6.79 -25.27
N ILE A 49 -7.48 -7.00 -26.54
CA ILE A 49 -8.48 -7.25 -27.60
C ILE A 49 -8.93 -8.73 -27.64
N GLY A 50 -8.09 -9.67 -27.19
CA GLY A 50 -8.43 -11.11 -27.15
C GLY A 50 -9.46 -11.52 -26.09
N GLY A 51 -9.80 -10.64 -25.14
CA GLY A 51 -10.73 -10.95 -24.02
C GLY A 51 -12.20 -10.59 -24.27
N ALA A 52 -12.54 -9.95 -25.40
CA ALA A 52 -13.88 -9.37 -25.61
C ALA A 52 -14.78 -10.14 -26.60
N ILE A 53 -14.42 -11.37 -27.00
CA ILE A 53 -15.29 -12.21 -27.84
C ILE A 53 -15.48 -13.57 -27.16
N SER A 54 -16.37 -13.60 -26.17
CA SER A 54 -17.04 -14.84 -25.73
C SER A 54 -18.43 -14.49 -25.20
N GLU A 55 -19.33 -14.16 -26.12
CA GLU A 55 -20.77 -14.25 -25.91
C GLU A 55 -21.26 -15.53 -26.57
N GLY A 56 -21.87 -16.42 -25.78
CA GLY A 56 -22.46 -17.66 -26.29
C GLY A 56 -22.75 -18.71 -25.22
N THR A 57 -23.81 -18.46 -24.43
CA THR A 57 -24.78 -19.44 -23.93
C THR A 57 -24.28 -20.74 -23.27
N SER A 58 -24.45 -20.81 -21.95
CA SER A 58 -24.93 -22.03 -21.29
C SER A 58 -25.67 -21.66 -20.02
N GLU A 59 -26.99 -21.88 -20.02
CA GLU A 59 -27.77 -22.09 -18.81
C GLU A 59 -27.07 -23.15 -17.96
N GLY A 60 -26.61 -22.73 -16.80
CA GLY A 60 -26.01 -23.58 -15.78
C GLY A 60 -26.29 -22.90 -14.47
N THR A 61 -27.37 -23.32 -13.81
CA THR A 61 -27.75 -22.97 -12.45
C THR A 61 -26.61 -23.38 -11.51
N GLU A 62 -25.60 -22.54 -11.38
CA GLU A 62 -24.74 -22.53 -10.20
C GLU A 62 -25.45 -21.67 -9.16
N ALA A 63 -26.03 -22.37 -8.19
CA ALA A 63 -26.44 -21.77 -6.93
C ALA A 63 -25.23 -21.06 -6.34
N ASP A 64 -25.20 -19.74 -6.51
CA ASP A 64 -24.41 -18.80 -5.72
C ASP A 64 -24.79 -19.02 -4.25
N THR A 65 -24.11 -19.98 -3.64
CA THR A 65 -24.01 -20.11 -2.20
C THR A 65 -23.01 -19.05 -1.75
N GLY A 66 -23.41 -17.78 -1.95
CA GLY A 66 -22.84 -16.60 -1.38
C GLY A 66 -23.04 -16.66 0.14
N ALA A 67 -22.23 -17.48 0.78
CA ALA A 67 -22.04 -17.43 2.21
C ALA A 67 -21.50 -16.03 2.53
N ASP A 68 -22.42 -15.16 2.97
CA ASP A 68 -22.17 -13.84 3.50
C ASP A 68 -21.12 -13.95 4.60
N LYS A 69 -19.84 -13.81 4.22
CA LYS A 69 -18.75 -13.86 5.18
C LYS A 69 -18.95 -12.67 6.10
N PRO A 70 -19.07 -12.89 7.42
CA PRO A 70 -19.35 -11.81 8.35
C PRO A 70 -18.30 -10.70 8.17
N LYS A 71 -18.77 -9.47 7.98
CA LYS A 71 -17.90 -8.29 7.87
C LYS A 71 -16.98 -8.24 9.09
N PRO A 72 -15.65 -8.04 8.93
CA PRO A 72 -14.74 -7.96 10.06
C PRO A 72 -15.13 -6.81 11.00
N SER A 73 -14.81 -6.96 12.28
CA SER A 73 -14.93 -5.88 13.26
C SER A 73 -14.14 -4.64 12.80
N ILE A 74 -14.45 -3.47 13.36
CA ILE A 74 -13.72 -2.24 13.00
C ILE A 74 -12.25 -2.38 13.36
N GLU A 75 -11.95 -2.94 14.52
CA GLU A 75 -10.58 -3.17 14.99
C GLU A 75 -9.83 -4.13 14.07
N GLN A 76 -10.46 -5.24 13.66
CA GLN A 76 -9.84 -6.17 12.72
C GLN A 76 -9.63 -5.53 11.35
N HIS A 77 -10.58 -4.73 10.88
CA HIS A 77 -10.42 -3.96 9.63
C HIS A 77 -9.25 -3.00 9.71
N VAL A 78 -9.18 -2.18 10.77
CA VAL A 78 -8.09 -1.22 10.99
C VAL A 78 -6.75 -1.96 11.08
N LYS A 79 -6.69 -3.07 11.81
CA LYS A 79 -5.48 -3.91 11.90
C LYS A 79 -5.05 -4.42 10.52
N ASN A 80 -5.98 -4.92 9.71
CA ASN A 80 -5.70 -5.38 8.35
C ASN A 80 -5.20 -4.24 7.45
N VAL A 81 -5.74 -3.02 7.59
CA VAL A 81 -5.27 -1.83 6.86
C VAL A 81 -3.83 -1.50 7.25
N VAL A 82 -3.54 -1.42 8.56
CA VAL A 82 -2.18 -1.15 9.05
C VAL A 82 -1.20 -2.20 8.56
N HIS A 83 -1.57 -3.48 8.61
CA HIS A 83 -0.75 -4.59 8.12
C HIS A 83 -0.54 -4.56 6.61
N LYS A 84 -1.56 -4.18 5.84
CA LYS A 84 -1.44 -4.01 4.39
C LYS A 84 -0.45 -2.91 4.02
N VAL A 85 -0.46 -1.79 4.74
CA VAL A 85 0.36 -0.62 4.42
C VAL A 85 1.77 -0.75 4.99
N PHE A 86 1.89 -1.00 6.29
CA PHE A 86 3.18 -1.01 6.98
C PHE A 86 3.80 -2.42 7.10
N GLY A 87 3.09 -3.48 6.72
CA GLY A 87 3.48 -4.87 6.93
C GLY A 87 3.08 -5.41 8.31
N ASP A 88 3.03 -6.72 8.46
CA ASP A 88 2.56 -7.37 9.71
C ASP A 88 3.50 -7.14 10.90
N LYS A 89 4.82 -7.12 10.64
CA LYS A 89 5.85 -7.00 11.69
C LYS A 89 7.01 -6.11 11.25
N LYS A 90 7.55 -5.37 12.21
CA LYS A 90 8.82 -4.63 12.11
C LYS A 90 9.72 -5.05 13.26
N ASN A 91 10.97 -5.43 12.98
CA ASN A 91 11.94 -5.88 13.99
C ASN A 91 11.36 -6.91 14.99
N GLY A 92 10.54 -7.85 14.50
CA GLY A 92 9.92 -8.90 15.32
C GLY A 92 8.69 -8.49 16.14
N LYS A 93 8.32 -7.20 16.17
CA LYS A 93 7.13 -6.67 16.87
C LYS A 93 5.98 -6.48 15.88
N ASP A 94 4.74 -6.70 16.33
CA ASP A 94 3.52 -6.43 15.54
C ASP A 94 3.49 -4.94 15.16
N THR A 95 3.19 -4.63 13.90
CA THR A 95 3.14 -3.24 13.46
C THR A 95 1.93 -2.51 14.04
N ALA A 96 0.80 -3.19 14.22
CA ALA A 96 -0.41 -2.63 14.84
C ALA A 96 -0.38 -2.85 16.36
N GLN A 97 0.33 -1.99 17.09
CA GLN A 97 0.57 -2.14 18.54
C GLN A 97 -0.68 -1.97 19.39
N LYS A 98 -1.56 -1.05 18.98
CA LYS A 98 -2.83 -0.77 19.63
C LYS A 98 -3.86 -0.43 18.56
N VAL A 99 -5.04 -1.04 18.66
CA VAL A 99 -6.22 -0.70 17.85
C VAL A 99 -7.43 -0.80 18.76
N GLU A 100 -8.05 0.34 19.05
CA GLU A 100 -9.25 0.41 19.88
C GLU A 100 -10.33 1.21 19.14
N TYR A 101 -11.56 0.72 19.18
CA TYR A 101 -12.72 1.42 18.60
C TYR A 101 -13.74 1.73 19.70
N SER A 102 -14.07 3.01 19.85
CA SER A 102 -15.14 3.49 20.71
C SER A 102 -16.43 3.60 19.92
N LYS A 103 -17.29 2.59 20.03
CA LYS A 103 -18.58 2.54 19.33
C LYS A 103 -19.49 3.74 19.62
N ASP A 104 -19.47 4.24 20.86
CA ASP A 104 -20.32 5.38 21.27
C ASP A 104 -19.89 6.71 20.64
N LYS A 105 -18.61 6.82 20.24
CA LYS A 105 -18.02 8.04 19.69
C LYS A 105 -17.65 7.94 18.20
N GLY A 106 -17.72 6.75 17.62
CA GLY A 106 -17.17 6.49 16.29
C GLY A 106 -15.64 6.70 16.21
N GLU A 107 -14.92 6.69 17.33
CA GLU A 107 -13.50 7.04 17.40
C GLU A 107 -12.61 5.80 17.35
N VAL A 108 -11.59 5.82 16.50
CA VAL A 108 -10.55 4.78 16.41
C VAL A 108 -9.24 5.35 16.92
N GLU A 109 -8.64 4.69 17.90
CA GLU A 109 -7.25 4.94 18.31
C GLU A 109 -6.35 3.85 17.73
N VAL A 110 -5.29 4.26 17.03
CA VAL A 110 -4.31 3.36 16.43
C VAL A 110 -2.89 3.78 16.76
N GLN A 111 -2.10 2.83 17.26
CA GLN A 111 -0.66 3.00 17.49
C GLN A 111 0.11 2.05 16.57
N ILE A 112 1.00 2.64 15.77
CA ILE A 112 1.76 1.94 14.73
C ILE A 112 3.23 1.90 15.13
N TYR A 113 3.87 0.73 15.08
CA TYR A 113 5.30 0.57 15.28
C TYR A 113 6.03 0.51 13.94
N TYR A 114 6.79 1.56 13.64
CA TYR A 114 7.50 1.70 12.37
C TYR A 114 8.89 1.03 12.35
N GLY A 115 9.36 0.54 13.51
CA GLY A 115 10.65 -0.12 13.65
C GLY A 115 11.74 0.77 14.23
N LYS A 116 13.01 0.39 14.03
CA LYS A 116 14.18 1.21 14.40
C LYS A 116 14.46 2.24 13.30
N LEU A 117 14.62 3.50 13.69
CA LEU A 117 14.99 4.57 12.78
C LEU A 117 16.28 5.24 13.26
N VAL A 118 17.27 5.32 12.37
CA VAL A 118 18.55 6.01 12.64
C VAL A 118 18.47 7.48 12.18
N SER A 119 17.73 7.74 11.10
CA SER A 119 17.41 9.07 10.56
C SER A 119 16.22 8.96 9.61
N ILE A 120 15.43 10.02 9.45
CA ILE A 120 14.41 10.15 8.39
C ILE A 120 14.89 11.22 7.40
N ASP A 121 15.20 10.83 6.17
CA ASP A 121 15.42 11.78 5.07
C ASP A 121 14.11 12.25 4.41
N SER A 122 14.19 13.17 3.45
CA SER A 122 13.02 13.72 2.77
C SER A 122 12.20 12.66 2.03
N ASN A 123 12.84 11.67 1.42
CA ASN A 123 12.14 10.60 0.71
C ASN A 123 11.42 9.69 1.69
N GLN A 124 12.06 9.35 2.81
CA GLN A 124 11.45 8.58 3.88
C GLN A 124 10.28 9.33 4.53
N LYS A 125 10.37 10.65 4.68
CA LYS A 125 9.25 11.49 5.13
C LYS A 125 8.07 11.39 4.17
N ILE A 126 8.32 11.51 2.86
CA ILE A 126 7.28 11.39 1.83
C ILE A 126 6.65 10.00 1.84
N THR A 127 7.44 8.93 1.95
CA THR A 127 6.92 7.57 2.06
C THR A 127 6.05 7.40 3.30
N LEU A 128 6.51 7.87 4.46
CA LEU A 128 5.75 7.77 5.70
C LEU A 128 4.46 8.59 5.65
N ASN A 129 4.48 9.76 5.02
CA ASN A 129 3.28 10.54 4.74
C ASN A 129 2.29 9.77 3.85
N SER A 130 2.79 9.12 2.79
CA SER A 130 1.97 8.25 1.94
C SER A 130 1.34 7.11 2.72
N ASP A 131 2.13 6.40 3.53
CA ASP A 131 1.66 5.27 4.33
C ASP A 131 0.57 5.71 5.33
N ILE A 132 0.72 6.87 5.95
CA ILE A 132 -0.29 7.43 6.86
C ILE A 132 -1.55 7.82 6.09
N ALA A 133 -1.42 8.44 4.91
CA ALA A 133 -2.57 8.79 4.06
C ALA A 133 -3.37 7.55 3.67
N ASP A 134 -2.68 6.52 3.15
CA ASP A 134 -3.28 5.25 2.74
C ASP A 134 -3.96 4.54 3.92
N THR A 135 -3.34 4.61 5.10
CA THR A 135 -3.91 4.03 6.32
C THR A 135 -5.17 4.77 6.75
N MET A 136 -5.14 6.11 6.80
CA MET A 136 -6.31 6.93 7.13
C MET A 136 -7.46 6.68 6.16
N GLN A 137 -7.20 6.74 4.85
CA GLN A 137 -8.20 6.46 3.82
C GLN A 137 -8.78 5.06 3.98
N GLY A 138 -7.91 4.06 4.20
CA GLY A 138 -8.31 2.67 4.43
C GLY A 138 -9.23 2.50 5.65
N ILE A 139 -8.98 3.25 6.73
CA ILE A 139 -9.83 3.25 7.93
C ILE A 139 -11.18 3.92 7.64
N PHE A 140 -11.19 5.10 7.01
CA PHE A 140 -12.41 5.87 6.73
C PHE A 140 -13.37 5.22 5.72
N ASN A 141 -12.91 4.22 4.96
CA ASN A 141 -13.77 3.35 4.16
C ASN A 141 -14.86 2.62 5.00
N ARG A 142 -14.69 2.57 6.33
CA ARG A 142 -15.72 2.15 7.28
C ARG A 142 -16.56 3.36 7.68
N LYS A 143 -17.81 3.40 7.22
CA LYS A 143 -18.79 4.46 7.53
C LYS A 143 -19.04 4.64 9.02
N GLU A 144 -18.74 3.62 9.82
CA GLU A 144 -18.91 3.61 11.28
C GLU A 144 -17.81 4.37 12.04
N VAL A 145 -16.78 4.86 11.35
CA VAL A 145 -15.65 5.61 11.93
C VAL A 145 -15.84 7.10 11.69
N ASP A 146 -16.04 7.88 12.74
CA ASP A 146 -16.20 9.33 12.69
C ASP A 146 -14.87 10.07 12.92
N LYS A 147 -13.92 9.45 13.62
CA LYS A 147 -12.65 10.08 13.96
C LYS A 147 -11.53 9.05 14.10
N VAL A 148 -10.32 9.41 13.67
CA VAL A 148 -9.12 8.59 13.80
C VAL A 148 -8.03 9.35 14.53
N LEU A 149 -7.53 8.76 15.61
CA LEU A 149 -6.33 9.17 16.33
C LEU A 149 -5.22 8.17 16.01
N LEU A 150 -4.28 8.57 15.16
CA LEU A 150 -3.16 7.74 14.72
C LEU A 150 -1.85 8.24 15.32
N GLN A 151 -1.08 7.34 15.91
CA GLN A 151 0.27 7.63 16.40
C GLN A 151 1.27 6.65 15.80
N VAL A 152 2.38 7.17 15.30
CA VAL A 152 3.49 6.35 14.79
C VAL A 152 4.66 6.43 15.76
N PHE A 153 5.16 5.27 16.15
CA PHE A 153 6.25 5.08 17.08
C PHE A 153 7.44 4.42 16.41
N VAL A 154 8.63 4.83 16.84
CA VAL A 154 9.90 4.19 16.49
C VAL A 154 10.55 3.65 17.75
N ALA A 155 11.34 2.59 17.60
CA ALA A 155 12.24 2.20 18.67
C ALA A 155 13.43 3.16 18.70
N SER A 156 13.61 3.81 19.85
CA SER A 156 14.84 4.48 20.23
C SER A 156 15.61 3.56 21.18
N GLN A 157 16.93 3.61 21.12
CA GLN A 157 17.79 2.87 22.04
C GLN A 157 18.71 3.86 22.73
N ASP A 158 18.75 3.83 24.05
CA ASP A 158 19.66 4.68 24.79
C ASP A 158 21.11 4.17 24.71
N LYS A 159 22.05 4.92 25.28
CA LYS A 159 23.47 4.56 25.27
C LYS A 159 23.81 3.29 26.08
N TYR A 160 22.90 2.81 26.92
CA TYR A 160 23.05 1.61 27.74
C TYR A 160 22.40 0.38 27.09
N GLY A 161 21.64 0.59 26.02
CA GLY A 161 21.01 -0.47 25.25
C GLY A 161 19.52 -0.66 25.55
N ASP A 162 18.93 0.18 26.40
CA ASP A 162 17.50 0.09 26.74
C ASP A 162 16.65 0.65 25.59
N GLU A 163 15.67 -0.13 25.14
CA GLU A 163 14.74 0.26 24.08
C GLU A 163 13.52 1.00 24.65
N ASP A 164 13.22 2.18 24.11
CA ASP A 164 11.99 2.92 24.37
C ASP A 164 11.24 3.24 23.06
N LYS A 165 9.95 3.56 23.16
CA LYS A 165 9.13 3.97 22.03
C LYS A 165 9.03 5.48 21.97
N LEU A 166 9.52 6.06 20.88
CA LEU A 166 9.39 7.49 20.63
C LEU A 166 8.28 7.74 19.61
N SER A 167 7.29 8.54 19.97
CA SER A 167 6.27 9.00 19.01
C SER A 167 6.89 10.03 18.07
N ILE A 168 6.85 9.75 16.78
CA ILE A 168 7.39 10.66 15.75
C ILE A 168 6.28 11.45 15.05
N ILE A 169 5.07 10.87 14.98
CA ILE A 169 3.91 11.46 14.31
C ILE A 169 2.65 11.19 15.13
N GLY A 170 1.82 12.22 15.26
CA GLY A 170 0.45 12.12 15.72
C GLY A 170 -0.48 12.78 14.71
N ALA A 171 -1.40 12.01 14.15
CA ALA A 171 -2.42 12.48 13.22
C ALA A 171 -3.80 12.34 13.86
N ASN A 172 -4.62 13.39 13.74
CA ASN A 172 -5.99 13.39 14.24
C ASN A 172 -6.88 13.96 13.15
N LEU A 173 -7.74 13.12 12.57
CA LEU A 173 -8.61 13.49 11.47
C LEU A 173 -10.04 13.06 11.78
N ASP A 174 -11.00 13.94 11.52
CA ASP A 174 -12.42 13.58 11.56
C ASP A 174 -12.96 13.26 10.15
N ARG A 175 -14.13 12.60 10.10
CA ARG A 175 -14.78 12.21 8.84
C ARG A 175 -15.09 13.41 7.94
N THR A 176 -15.48 14.54 8.52
CA THR A 176 -15.86 15.73 7.75
C THR A 176 -14.65 16.33 7.04
N GLU A 177 -13.48 16.29 7.66
CA GLU A 177 -12.21 16.67 7.05
C GLU A 177 -11.74 15.62 6.05
N ALA A 178 -11.82 14.33 6.40
CA ALA A 178 -11.44 13.21 5.54
C ALA A 178 -12.20 13.19 4.20
N GLU A 179 -13.48 13.56 4.20
CA GLU A 179 -14.32 13.62 3.00
C GLU A 179 -13.99 14.81 2.08
N LYS A 180 -13.31 15.84 2.59
CA LYS A 180 -12.85 16.99 1.79
C LYS A 180 -11.51 16.72 1.12
N ILE A 181 -10.76 15.73 1.58
CA ILE A 181 -9.44 15.39 1.05
C ILE A 181 -9.58 14.65 -0.28
N ASN A 182 -8.89 15.15 -1.31
CA ASN A 182 -8.67 14.38 -2.53
C ASN A 182 -7.48 13.43 -2.32
N TRP A 183 -7.77 12.24 -1.80
CA TRP A 183 -6.75 11.24 -1.45
C TRP A 183 -5.85 10.83 -2.62
N GLU A 184 -6.35 10.87 -3.86
CA GLU A 184 -5.58 10.51 -5.06
C GLU A 184 -4.57 11.61 -5.48
N ASN A 185 -4.85 12.87 -5.14
CA ASN A 185 -4.05 14.03 -5.56
C ASN A 185 -3.46 14.81 -4.37
N ILE A 186 -3.31 14.14 -3.24
CA ILE A 186 -2.80 14.75 -2.02
C ILE A 186 -1.32 15.13 -2.18
N SER A 187 -0.96 16.36 -1.81
CA SER A 187 0.45 16.78 -1.81
C SER A 187 1.15 16.22 -0.57
N LEU A 188 1.92 15.15 -0.74
CA LEU A 188 2.66 14.51 0.36
C LEU A 188 3.73 15.41 1.00
N ASN A 189 4.16 16.46 0.28
CA ASN A 189 5.11 17.45 0.79
C ASN A 189 4.49 18.38 1.85
N ASN A 190 3.18 18.63 1.76
CA ASN A 190 2.44 19.52 2.66
C ASN A 190 1.45 18.73 3.54
N PHE A 191 1.65 17.41 3.65
CA PHE A 191 0.73 16.54 4.37
C PHE A 191 0.56 16.92 5.86
N ASP A 192 1.58 17.56 6.43
CA ASP A 192 1.61 18.13 7.77
C ASP A 192 0.50 19.17 7.99
N GLU A 193 0.00 19.82 6.93
CA GLU A 193 -1.10 20.78 6.99
C GLU A 193 -2.48 20.12 7.22
N LEU A 194 -2.60 18.80 7.03
CA LEU A 194 -3.86 18.04 7.10
C LEU A 194 -4.09 17.41 8.49
N ALA A 195 -3.86 18.19 9.55
CA ALA A 195 -4.00 17.79 10.95
C ALA A 195 -3.02 16.69 11.41
N ILE A 196 -1.82 16.69 10.81
CA ILE A 196 -0.71 15.81 11.18
C ILE A 196 0.34 16.61 11.90
N ASN A 197 0.46 16.34 13.19
CA ASN A 197 1.47 16.94 14.04
C ASN A 197 2.71 16.03 14.05
N TRP A 198 3.86 16.58 13.69
CA TRP A 198 5.16 15.93 13.87
C TRP A 198 5.73 16.28 15.25
N TRP A 199 6.00 15.28 16.08
CA TRP A 199 6.36 15.48 17.50
C TRP A 199 7.85 15.31 17.77
N HIS A 200 8.69 15.21 16.74
CA HIS A 200 10.14 15.07 16.91
C HIS A 200 10.89 16.40 16.68
N PRO A 201 11.79 16.82 17.60
CA PRO A 201 12.52 18.07 17.47
C PRO A 201 13.44 18.12 16.22
N GLU A 202 13.95 16.99 15.75
CA GLU A 202 14.79 16.95 14.54
C GLU A 202 13.99 17.17 13.24
N PHE A 203 12.66 17.00 13.25
CA PHE A 203 11.81 17.18 12.07
C PHE A 203 11.17 18.57 11.98
N ARG A 204 11.24 19.39 13.04
CA ARG A 204 10.75 20.79 13.02
C ARG A 204 11.66 21.76 12.26
N ASN A 205 12.93 21.41 12.03
CA ASN A 205 13.93 22.30 11.42
C ASN A 205 14.14 22.09 9.92
N ILE A 206 13.33 21.27 9.25
CA ILE A 206 13.41 21.10 7.80
C ILE A 206 12.35 21.99 7.16
N SER A 207 12.58 23.31 7.21
CA SER A 207 11.84 24.28 6.41
C SER A 207 12.43 24.28 5.00
N TYR A 208 11.63 23.96 3.99
CA TYR A 208 11.95 24.22 2.58
C TYR A 208 11.55 25.66 2.22
#